data_AF-A0A846MQW2-F1
#
_entry.id   AF-A0A846MQW2-F1
#
_cell.length_a   1.000
_cell.length_b   1.000
_cell.length_c   1.000
_cell.angle_alpha   90.00
_cell.angle_beta   90.00
_cell.angle_gamma   90.00
#
_symmetry.space_group_name_H-M   'P 1'
#
loop_
_entity.id
_entity.type
_entity.pdbx_description
1 polymer ?
#
loop_
_entity_poly.entity_id
_entity_poly.type
_entity_poly.pdbx_seq_one_letter_code
_entity_poly.pdbx_strand_id
1 'polypeptide(L)'
;MKSVIVNKPEQKEIRVDINLPASKSLSNRLLLIEALAQKQKKQSGYTFHNLSTANDTLVMQRLLQEAKEGAILDVEDAGTVMRFMTAYCAVNNLSVILTGTYRMQERPIGDLVDALNQLGAQIEYMKRPGYPPIKIRGFVQRYPKVTLSSGVSSQFLSALLMVAPTLPHGLEIHIEGFLRSRSYVEMTLRLMEYFGVKTEWKGDVIKVEPQEYALRDYTVEPDWSAAGYWYSIAALAPFAHITLNGLTDNSWQGDRRLVELMRPMGVYTTFTPQGAVLTKTDELGELEIDFIDNPDLAQTFVVLAAAKGIELEAYGLESLRVKETDRIRALQNELMSLGYWLDEKHNGEWKLVKVSKRNAGTMPVFDTYKDHRMAMAFAPLALKLGKVKINDPEVVKKSYPHFWEDLQKAGFKLEFTNQ
;
A
#
# COMPACT_ATOMS: atom_id res chain seq x y z
N MET A 1 12.56 14.06 -19.52
CA MET A 1 12.02 13.36 -18.33
C MET A 1 13.15 13.14 -17.35
N LYS A 2 12.90 13.34 -16.05
CA LYS A 2 13.94 13.15 -15.02
C LYS A 2 14.26 11.65 -14.89
N SER A 3 15.51 11.33 -14.57
CA SER A 3 15.91 9.96 -14.26
C SER A 3 17.03 9.93 -13.24
N VAL A 4 17.25 8.77 -12.61
CA VAL A 4 18.38 8.52 -11.73
C VAL A 4 19.14 7.28 -12.20
N ILE A 5 20.46 7.38 -12.29
CA ILE A 5 21.33 6.21 -12.41
C ILE A 5 21.71 5.78 -11.00
N VAL A 6 21.38 4.54 -10.66
CA VAL A 6 21.69 3.89 -9.39
C VAL A 6 22.89 2.98 -9.62
N ASN A 7 24.06 3.37 -9.11
CA ASN A 7 25.27 2.56 -9.16
C ASN A 7 25.40 1.72 -7.89
N LYS A 8 25.89 0.49 -8.03
CA LYS A 8 26.17 -0.37 -6.88
C LYS A 8 27.18 0.30 -5.92
N PRO A 9 27.09 0.00 -4.62
CA PRO A 9 28.13 0.38 -3.68
C PRO A 9 29.49 -0.25 -4.00
N GLU A 10 30.58 0.40 -3.60
CA GLU A 10 31.95 -0.13 -3.76
C GLU A 10 32.29 -1.15 -2.67
N GLN A 11 31.73 -0.96 -1.47
CA GLN A 11 31.87 -1.89 -0.37
C GLN A 11 31.11 -3.21 -0.62
N LYS A 12 31.67 -4.30 -0.11
CA LYS A 12 31.08 -5.66 -0.24
C LYS A 12 29.97 -5.94 0.78
N GLU A 13 30.02 -5.29 1.93
CA GLU A 13 29.02 -5.41 2.99
C GLU A 13 28.11 -4.17 2.98
N ILE A 14 26.80 -4.40 2.97
CA ILE A 14 25.82 -3.34 3.22
C ILE A 14 25.51 -3.33 4.71
N ARG A 15 26.13 -2.37 5.42
CA ARG A 15 25.91 -2.14 6.85
C ARG A 15 25.35 -0.74 7.06
N VAL A 16 24.09 -0.66 7.49
CA VAL A 16 23.37 0.62 7.59
C VAL A 16 22.20 0.50 8.56
N ASP A 17 21.91 1.61 9.26
CA ASP A 17 20.70 1.78 10.07
C ASP A 17 19.73 2.70 9.34
N ILE A 18 18.49 2.25 9.12
CA ILE A 18 17.48 2.95 8.34
C ILE A 18 16.24 3.21 9.19
N ASN A 19 15.79 4.47 9.17
CA ASN A 19 14.48 4.85 9.67
C ASN A 19 13.50 4.83 8.50
N LEU A 20 12.69 3.77 8.41
CA LEU A 20 11.66 3.68 7.40
C LEU A 20 10.60 4.77 7.60
N PRO A 21 9.90 5.21 6.53
CA PRO A 21 8.75 6.07 6.67
C PRO A 21 7.69 5.34 7.49
N ALA A 22 6.86 6.11 8.20
CA ALA A 22 5.73 5.53 8.90
C ALA A 22 4.70 4.95 7.92
N SER A 23 3.97 3.94 8.40
CA SER A 23 2.95 3.25 7.61
C SER A 23 1.89 4.23 7.10
N LYS A 24 1.85 4.38 5.77
CA LYS A 24 0.84 5.20 5.08
C LYS A 24 -0.57 4.67 5.33
N SER A 25 -0.71 3.35 5.36
CA SER A 25 -1.99 2.67 5.55
C SER A 25 -2.58 2.88 6.94
N LEU A 26 -1.75 2.84 7.98
CA LEU A 26 -2.18 3.16 9.34
C LEU A 26 -2.42 4.66 9.52
N SER A 27 -1.52 5.51 9.02
CA SER A 27 -1.66 6.97 9.13
C SER A 27 -2.99 7.48 8.57
N ASN A 28 -3.38 7.02 7.38
CA ASN A 28 -4.65 7.44 6.76
C ASN A 28 -5.89 6.94 7.50
N ARG A 29 -5.85 5.74 8.09
CA ARG A 29 -6.95 5.24 8.92
C ARG A 29 -7.05 6.02 10.23
N LEU A 30 -5.91 6.29 10.84
CA LEU A 30 -5.80 7.05 12.07
C LEU A 30 -6.37 8.47 11.91
N LEU A 31 -6.00 9.16 10.83
CA LEU A 31 -6.53 10.48 10.50
C LEU A 31 -8.04 10.47 10.23
N LEU A 32 -8.56 9.42 9.59
CA LEU A 32 -10.01 9.29 9.38
C LEU A 32 -10.75 9.07 10.70
N ILE A 33 -10.25 8.14 11.53
CA ILE A 33 -10.81 7.86 12.86
C ILE A 33 -10.78 9.11 13.73
N GLU A 34 -9.70 9.90 13.68
CA GLU A 34 -9.59 11.19 14.36
C GLU A 34 -10.71 12.14 13.94
N ALA A 35 -10.87 12.35 12.64
CA ALA A 35 -11.87 13.26 12.10
C ALA A 35 -13.29 12.80 12.47
N LEU A 36 -13.56 11.50 12.41
CA LEU A 36 -14.83 10.90 12.81
C LEU A 36 -15.10 11.10 14.30
N ALA A 37 -14.12 10.80 15.16
CA ALA A 37 -14.23 10.99 16.60
C ALA A 37 -14.50 12.45 16.97
N GLN A 38 -13.77 13.40 16.36
CA GLN A 38 -13.94 14.83 16.59
C GLN A 38 -15.31 15.36 16.13
N LYS A 39 -15.91 14.74 15.11
CA LYS A 39 -17.28 15.03 14.65
C LYS A 39 -18.34 14.50 15.61
N GLN A 40 -18.13 13.31 16.19
CA GLN A 40 -19.03 12.76 17.22
C GLN A 40 -18.98 13.60 18.50
N LYS A 41 -17.77 13.82 19.00
CA LYS A 41 -17.53 14.53 20.27
C LYS A 41 -16.13 15.12 20.26
N LYS A 42 -16.04 16.42 20.54
CA LYS A 42 -14.74 17.11 20.62
C LYS A 42 -13.88 16.48 21.72
N GLN A 43 -12.71 15.98 21.34
CA GLN A 43 -11.76 15.31 22.21
C GLN A 43 -10.41 16.03 22.20
N SER A 44 -9.67 15.95 23.31
CA SER A 44 -8.37 16.61 23.50
C SER A 44 -7.50 15.79 24.45
N GLY A 45 -6.19 16.06 24.50
CA GLY A 45 -5.27 15.36 25.40
C GLY A 45 -4.76 14.01 24.87
N TYR A 46 -4.77 13.84 23.55
CA TYR A 46 -4.13 12.72 22.85
C TYR A 46 -3.09 13.28 21.86
N THR A 47 -2.10 12.47 21.53
CA THR A 47 -1.09 12.78 20.53
C THR A 47 -0.86 11.59 19.59
N PHE A 48 -0.89 11.85 18.29
CA PHE A 48 -0.44 10.89 17.30
C PHE A 48 1.00 11.18 16.91
N HIS A 49 1.85 10.19 17.12
CA HIS A 49 3.27 10.27 16.83
C HIS A 49 3.60 9.54 15.53
N ASN A 50 4.62 10.04 14.83
CA ASN A 50 5.18 9.42 13.63
C ASN A 50 4.16 9.26 12.49
N LEU A 51 3.28 10.24 12.24
CA LEU A 51 2.42 10.20 11.04
C LEU A 51 3.29 10.21 9.76
N SER A 52 2.87 9.42 8.77
CA SER A 52 3.60 9.28 7.51
C SER A 52 3.66 10.61 6.75
N THR A 53 4.84 10.97 6.25
CA THR A 53 5.07 12.16 5.40
C THR A 53 4.83 11.88 3.91
N ALA A 54 4.32 10.69 3.58
CA ALA A 54 3.94 10.30 2.23
C ALA A 54 2.85 11.21 1.65
N ASN A 55 2.87 11.42 0.32
CA ASN A 55 1.93 12.33 -0.36
C ASN A 55 0.46 11.99 -0.04
N ASP A 56 0.05 10.71 -0.07
CA ASP A 56 -1.34 10.34 0.25
C ASP A 56 -1.75 10.80 1.65
N THR A 57 -0.84 10.74 2.63
CA THR A 57 -1.13 11.15 4.02
C THR A 57 -1.29 12.67 4.13
N LEU A 58 -0.43 13.42 3.44
CA LEU A 58 -0.54 14.87 3.36
C LEU A 58 -1.85 15.29 2.67
N VAL A 59 -2.23 14.61 1.59
CA VAL A 59 -3.51 14.82 0.91
C VAL A 59 -4.69 14.50 1.83
N MET A 60 -4.63 13.41 2.61
CA MET A 60 -5.67 13.07 3.59
C MET A 60 -5.84 14.18 4.63
N GLN A 61 -4.74 14.66 5.23
CA GLN A 61 -4.77 15.75 6.22
C GLN A 61 -5.36 17.03 5.63
N ARG A 62 -4.92 17.42 4.43
CA ARG A 62 -5.45 18.59 3.70
C ARG A 62 -6.96 18.47 3.49
N LEU A 63 -7.40 17.36 2.89
CA LEU A 63 -8.80 17.20 2.51
C LEU A 63 -9.75 17.08 3.69
N LEU A 64 -9.32 16.51 4.83
CA LEU A 64 -10.13 16.51 6.05
C LEU A 64 -10.37 17.93 6.60
N GLN A 65 -9.43 18.85 6.41
CA GLN A 65 -9.56 20.26 6.80
C GLN A 65 -10.38 21.08 5.79
N GLU A 66 -10.26 20.74 4.50
CA GLU A 66 -10.96 21.44 3.41
C GLU A 66 -12.40 20.95 3.22
N ALA A 67 -12.75 19.76 3.72
CA ALA A 67 -14.07 19.14 3.56
C ALA A 67 -15.19 19.97 4.22
N LYS A 68 -15.89 20.73 3.39
CA LYS A 68 -17.04 21.56 3.74
C LYS A 68 -18.03 21.64 2.59
N GLU A 69 -19.21 22.15 2.87
CA GLU A 69 -20.29 22.32 1.90
C GLU A 69 -19.82 23.08 0.64
N GLY A 70 -20.11 22.53 -0.54
CA GLY A 70 -19.74 23.08 -1.84
C GLY A 70 -18.29 22.87 -2.27
N ALA A 71 -17.46 22.19 -1.48
CA ALA A 71 -16.05 22.00 -1.80
C ALA A 71 -15.83 21.03 -2.98
N ILE A 72 -14.79 21.30 -3.77
CA ILE A 72 -14.20 20.36 -4.72
C ILE A 72 -12.91 19.83 -4.09
N LEU A 73 -12.90 18.54 -3.77
CA LEU A 73 -11.83 17.85 -3.08
C LEU A 73 -11.03 17.02 -4.10
N ASP A 74 -9.83 17.49 -4.42
CA ASP A 74 -8.90 16.78 -5.32
C ASP A 74 -7.99 15.86 -4.51
N VAL A 75 -8.14 14.55 -4.74
CA VAL A 75 -7.35 13.49 -4.09
C VAL A 75 -6.06 13.17 -4.82
N GLU A 76 -5.77 13.88 -5.92
CA GLU A 76 -4.64 13.65 -6.80
C GLU A 76 -4.65 12.20 -7.33
N ASP A 77 -3.65 11.40 -7.01
CA ASP A 77 -3.57 9.97 -7.35
C ASP A 77 -3.69 9.06 -6.10
N ALA A 78 -4.11 9.62 -4.97
CA ALA A 78 -4.19 8.96 -3.66
C ALA A 78 -5.43 8.05 -3.56
N GLY A 79 -5.22 6.77 -3.90
CA GLY A 79 -6.29 5.79 -3.99
C GLY A 79 -7.07 5.64 -2.68
N THR A 80 -6.36 5.43 -1.59
CA THR A 80 -6.93 5.27 -0.25
C THR A 80 -7.77 6.49 0.15
N VAL A 81 -7.25 7.70 -0.10
CA VAL A 81 -7.92 8.95 0.27
C VAL A 81 -9.24 9.12 -0.47
N MET A 82 -9.28 8.82 -1.78
CA MET A 82 -10.53 8.79 -2.55
C MET A 82 -11.62 7.96 -1.87
N ARG A 83 -11.29 6.74 -1.44
CA ARG A 83 -12.28 5.81 -0.87
C ARG A 83 -12.70 6.25 0.54
N PHE A 84 -11.73 6.65 1.36
CA PHE A 84 -11.98 7.05 2.74
C PHE A 84 -12.77 8.37 2.80
N MET A 85 -12.39 9.37 1.99
CA MET A 85 -13.10 10.63 1.91
C MET A 85 -14.51 10.46 1.31
N THR A 86 -14.71 9.53 0.38
CA THR A 86 -16.07 9.23 -0.14
C THR A 86 -17.01 8.81 1.00
N ALA A 87 -16.59 7.83 1.82
CA ALA A 87 -17.39 7.40 2.96
C ALA A 87 -17.55 8.51 4.01
N TYR A 88 -16.46 9.19 4.37
CA TYR A 88 -16.47 10.28 5.36
C TYR A 88 -17.40 11.43 4.96
N CYS A 89 -17.29 11.94 3.73
CA CYS A 89 -18.12 13.04 3.24
C CYS A 89 -19.58 12.62 3.15
N ALA A 90 -19.86 11.38 2.72
CA ALA A 90 -21.21 10.85 2.69
C ALA A 90 -21.83 10.84 4.09
N VAL A 91 -21.25 10.13 5.06
CA VAL A 91 -21.87 9.96 6.40
C VAL A 91 -21.95 11.26 7.20
N ASN A 92 -21.09 12.23 6.92
CA ASN A 92 -21.15 13.58 7.51
C ASN A 92 -22.10 14.53 6.77
N ASN A 93 -22.89 14.02 5.81
CA ASN A 93 -23.90 14.76 5.07
C ASN A 93 -23.35 16.03 4.38
N LEU A 94 -22.15 15.94 3.80
CA LEU A 94 -21.52 17.04 3.07
C LEU A 94 -21.93 17.00 1.59
N SER A 95 -22.22 18.17 1.01
CA SER A 95 -22.35 18.31 -0.45
C SER A 95 -21.01 18.68 -1.06
N VAL A 96 -20.34 17.74 -1.72
CA VAL A 96 -18.98 17.92 -2.26
C VAL A 96 -18.79 17.21 -3.60
N ILE A 97 -17.76 17.62 -4.32
CA ILE A 97 -17.24 16.86 -5.48
C ILE A 97 -15.91 16.25 -5.10
N LEU A 98 -15.76 14.94 -5.24
CA LEU A 98 -14.48 14.24 -5.13
C LEU A 98 -13.94 13.94 -6.52
N THR A 99 -12.72 14.39 -6.79
CA THR A 99 -12.03 14.23 -8.08
C THR A 99 -10.58 13.81 -7.86
N GLY A 100 -9.86 13.57 -8.95
CA GLY A 100 -8.44 13.26 -8.95
C GLY A 100 -7.83 13.41 -10.33
N THR A 101 -6.57 13.00 -10.44
CA THR A 101 -5.83 12.87 -11.70
C THR A 101 -6.61 12.04 -12.73
N TYR A 102 -6.25 12.17 -14.01
CA TYR A 102 -6.83 11.36 -15.08
C TYR A 102 -6.80 9.85 -14.75
N ARG A 103 -5.67 9.34 -14.24
CA ARG A 103 -5.56 7.94 -13.82
C ARG A 103 -6.47 7.59 -12.66
N MET A 104 -6.67 8.50 -11.69
CA MET A 104 -7.62 8.26 -10.59
C MET A 104 -9.06 8.10 -11.11
N GLN A 105 -9.44 8.85 -12.15
CA GLN A 105 -10.74 8.75 -12.81
C GLN A 105 -10.92 7.45 -13.62
N GLU A 106 -9.89 6.60 -13.68
CA GLU A 106 -9.95 5.24 -14.24
C GLU A 106 -9.87 4.15 -13.17
N ARG A 107 -9.75 4.53 -11.88
CA ARG A 107 -9.70 3.56 -10.78
C ARG A 107 -11.10 3.29 -10.23
N PRO A 108 -11.48 2.02 -10.03
CA PRO A 108 -12.85 1.66 -9.65
C PRO A 108 -13.24 2.23 -8.29
N ILE A 109 -14.48 2.71 -8.19
CA ILE A 109 -15.14 3.13 -6.94
C ILE A 109 -16.61 2.67 -6.88
N GLY A 110 -17.09 2.01 -7.93
CA GLY A 110 -18.46 1.50 -8.10
C GLY A 110 -19.06 0.92 -6.83
N ASP A 111 -18.49 -0.17 -6.35
CA ASP A 111 -19.06 -0.95 -5.26
C ASP A 111 -19.16 -0.16 -3.94
N LEU A 112 -18.23 0.78 -3.69
CA LEU A 112 -18.32 1.66 -2.52
C LEU A 112 -19.46 2.67 -2.67
N VAL A 113 -19.62 3.25 -3.87
CA VAL A 113 -20.72 4.19 -4.16
C VAL A 113 -22.06 3.48 -4.07
N ASP A 114 -22.17 2.27 -4.63
CA ASP A 114 -23.39 1.47 -4.57
C ASP A 114 -23.73 1.10 -3.13
N ALA A 115 -22.73 0.68 -2.34
CA ALA A 115 -22.90 0.40 -0.91
C ALA A 115 -23.39 1.64 -0.14
N LEU A 116 -22.76 2.79 -0.33
CA LEU A 116 -23.16 4.04 0.34
C LEU A 116 -24.56 4.50 -0.11
N ASN A 117 -24.89 4.39 -1.40
CA ASN A 117 -26.23 4.71 -1.91
C ASN A 117 -27.30 3.76 -1.35
N GLN A 118 -27.00 2.46 -1.21
CA GLN A 118 -27.88 1.50 -0.52
C GLN A 118 -28.12 1.91 0.94
N LEU A 119 -27.08 2.37 1.63
CA LEU A 119 -27.21 2.89 3.00
C LEU A 119 -28.01 4.20 3.08
N GLY A 120 -28.17 4.92 1.98
CA GLY A 120 -28.99 6.14 1.89
C GLY A 120 -28.20 7.41 1.58
N ALA A 121 -26.96 7.29 1.11
CA ALA A 121 -26.23 8.40 0.49
C ALA A 121 -26.87 8.81 -0.85
N GLN A 122 -26.58 10.03 -1.29
CA GLN A 122 -26.89 10.53 -2.62
C GLN A 122 -25.58 10.84 -3.34
N ILE A 123 -25.07 9.84 -4.06
CA ILE A 123 -23.81 9.93 -4.80
C ILE A 123 -24.07 9.72 -6.29
N GLU A 124 -23.66 10.69 -7.10
CA GLU A 124 -23.80 10.68 -8.56
C GLU A 124 -22.43 10.65 -9.24
N TYR A 125 -22.29 9.88 -10.32
CA TYR A 125 -21.12 9.95 -11.19
C TYR A 125 -21.23 11.16 -12.12
N MET A 126 -20.18 11.98 -12.20
CA MET A 126 -20.19 13.18 -13.03
C MET A 126 -19.74 12.93 -14.47
N LYS A 127 -19.12 11.77 -14.74
CA LYS A 127 -18.62 11.41 -16.07
C LYS A 127 -19.04 10.00 -16.48
N ARG A 128 -18.45 8.98 -15.86
CA ARG A 128 -18.62 7.57 -16.21
C ARG A 128 -19.05 6.78 -14.97
N PRO A 129 -20.11 5.95 -15.07
CA PRO A 129 -20.52 5.07 -13.99
C PRO A 129 -19.37 4.19 -13.48
N GLY A 130 -19.25 4.07 -12.16
CA GLY A 130 -18.25 3.25 -11.48
C GLY A 130 -16.90 3.93 -11.20
N TYR A 131 -16.70 5.19 -11.63
CA TYR A 131 -15.41 5.88 -11.54
C TYR A 131 -15.54 7.35 -11.13
N PRO A 132 -14.54 7.93 -10.44
CA PRO A 132 -14.50 9.38 -10.20
C PRO A 132 -14.49 10.20 -11.51
N PRO A 133 -14.87 11.49 -11.49
CA PRO A 133 -15.32 12.25 -10.33
C PRO A 133 -16.75 11.91 -9.91
N ILE A 134 -17.00 12.00 -8.60
CA ILE A 134 -18.32 11.77 -7.99
C ILE A 134 -18.80 13.03 -7.27
N LYS A 135 -20.10 13.25 -7.25
CA LYS A 135 -20.77 14.31 -6.50
C LYS A 135 -21.61 13.70 -5.39
N ILE A 136 -21.36 14.13 -4.16
CA ILE A 136 -22.11 13.75 -2.95
C ILE A 136 -23.04 14.91 -2.60
N ARG A 137 -24.30 14.65 -2.25
CA ARG A 137 -25.30 15.70 -1.94
C ARG A 137 -25.98 15.56 -0.57
N GLY A 138 -25.90 14.39 0.04
CA GLY A 138 -26.47 14.16 1.36
C GLY A 138 -26.54 12.69 1.73
N PHE A 139 -26.90 12.43 2.99
CA PHE A 139 -26.98 11.11 3.58
C PHE A 139 -28.01 11.08 4.69
N VAL A 140 -28.91 10.10 4.60
CA VAL A 140 -29.79 9.69 5.71
C VAL A 140 -29.75 8.18 5.73
N GLN A 141 -29.30 7.59 6.84
CA GLN A 141 -29.21 6.14 6.93
C GLN A 141 -30.62 5.51 6.80
N ARG A 142 -30.86 4.79 5.71
CA ARG A 142 -32.12 4.09 5.43
C ARG A 142 -32.10 2.64 5.90
N TYR A 143 -30.94 2.00 5.79
CA TYR A 143 -30.74 0.60 6.14
C TYR A 143 -29.44 0.43 6.92
N PRO A 144 -29.39 -0.46 7.93
CA PRO A 144 -28.17 -0.77 8.67
C PRO A 144 -27.39 -1.94 8.05
N LYS A 145 -27.73 -2.37 6.84
CA LYS A 145 -27.14 -3.53 6.18
C LYS A 145 -26.70 -3.19 4.78
N VAL A 146 -25.55 -3.73 4.39
CA VAL A 146 -25.03 -3.60 3.03
C VAL A 146 -24.28 -4.85 2.62
N THR A 147 -24.30 -5.13 1.33
CA THR A 147 -23.56 -6.26 0.76
C THR A 147 -22.45 -5.73 -0.13
N LEU A 148 -21.24 -6.23 0.08
CA LEU A 148 -20.07 -5.95 -0.76
C LEU A 148 -19.62 -7.23 -1.45
N SER A 149 -19.43 -7.17 -2.76
CA SER A 149 -18.78 -8.26 -3.49
C SER A 149 -17.35 -8.46 -3.00
N SER A 150 -16.83 -9.67 -3.09
CA SER A 150 -15.51 -10.05 -2.59
C SER A 150 -14.35 -9.80 -3.55
N GLY A 151 -14.63 -9.56 -4.84
CA GLY A 151 -13.65 -9.05 -5.81
C GLY A 151 -13.25 -7.59 -5.56
N VAL A 152 -13.82 -6.98 -4.52
CA VAL A 152 -13.75 -5.56 -4.21
C VAL A 152 -12.48 -5.22 -3.44
N SER A 153 -11.98 -4.00 -3.65
CA SER A 153 -10.84 -3.46 -2.91
C SER A 153 -11.12 -3.48 -1.41
N SER A 154 -10.22 -4.05 -0.60
CA SER A 154 -10.29 -4.01 0.88
C SER A 154 -10.39 -2.59 1.45
N GLN A 155 -10.01 -1.57 0.66
CA GLN A 155 -10.19 -0.17 0.99
C GLN A 155 -11.67 0.24 1.11
N PHE A 156 -12.58 -0.39 0.35
CA PHE A 156 -14.01 -0.05 0.39
C PHE A 156 -14.61 -0.58 1.69
N LEU A 157 -14.34 -1.84 2.00
CA LEU A 157 -14.71 -2.45 3.28
C LEU A 157 -14.11 -1.67 4.46
N SER A 158 -12.82 -1.33 4.40
CA SER A 158 -12.16 -0.53 5.45
C SER A 158 -12.82 0.85 5.63
N ALA A 159 -13.21 1.52 4.53
CA ALA A 159 -13.89 2.81 4.59
C ALA A 159 -15.25 2.70 5.30
N LEU A 160 -16.06 1.69 4.93
CA LEU A 160 -17.35 1.43 5.55
C LEU A 160 -17.22 1.05 7.02
N LEU A 161 -16.25 0.20 7.37
CA LEU A 161 -16.01 -0.21 8.76
C LEU A 161 -15.66 0.99 9.66
N MET A 162 -14.78 1.89 9.20
CA MET A 162 -14.38 3.04 10.02
C MET A 162 -15.54 4.01 10.27
N VAL A 163 -16.45 4.20 9.32
CA VAL A 163 -17.64 5.06 9.51
C VAL A 163 -18.78 4.37 10.23
N ALA A 164 -18.83 3.04 10.24
CA ALA A 164 -19.91 2.25 10.84
C ALA A 164 -20.28 2.65 12.28
N PRO A 165 -19.35 2.82 13.24
CA PRO A 165 -19.72 3.16 14.61
C PRO A 165 -20.34 4.55 14.73
N THR A 166 -20.10 5.45 13.77
CA THR A 166 -20.67 6.80 13.79
C THR A 166 -22.08 6.88 13.20
N LEU A 167 -22.59 5.78 12.65
CA LEU A 167 -23.93 5.71 12.07
C LEU A 167 -24.97 5.46 13.16
N PRO A 168 -26.18 6.07 13.07
CA PRO A 168 -27.20 5.96 14.11
C PRO A 168 -27.69 4.53 14.35
N HIS A 169 -27.58 3.66 13.35
CA HIS A 169 -27.95 2.25 13.44
C HIS A 169 -26.77 1.29 13.24
N GLY A 170 -25.53 1.79 13.31
CA GLY A 170 -24.34 1.00 13.08
C GLY A 170 -24.29 0.50 11.64
N LEU A 171 -23.58 -0.62 11.43
CA LEU A 171 -23.53 -1.28 10.14
C LEU A 171 -23.28 -2.79 10.27
N GLU A 172 -24.04 -3.56 9.51
CA GLU A 172 -23.80 -4.98 9.22
C GLU A 172 -23.37 -5.09 7.75
N ILE A 173 -22.16 -5.57 7.52
CA ILE A 173 -21.58 -5.72 6.18
C ILE A 173 -21.49 -7.21 5.86
N HIS A 174 -22.20 -7.64 4.82
CA HIS A 174 -22.08 -8.97 4.24
C HIS A 174 -21.06 -8.97 3.10
N ILE A 175 -20.12 -9.92 3.13
CA ILE A 175 -19.04 -10.05 2.15
C ILE A 175 -19.39 -11.22 1.21
N GLU A 176 -19.74 -10.93 -0.03
CA GLU A 176 -20.10 -11.96 -1.00
C GLU A 176 -18.87 -12.55 -1.69
N GLY A 177 -18.39 -13.72 -1.23
CA GLY A 177 -17.32 -14.52 -1.83
C GLY A 177 -15.96 -14.37 -1.12
N PHE A 178 -14.84 -14.52 -1.85
CA PHE A 178 -13.50 -14.56 -1.27
C PHE A 178 -12.88 -13.18 -0.95
N LEU A 179 -12.79 -12.81 0.33
CA LEU A 179 -12.19 -11.54 0.76
C LEU A 179 -10.70 -11.43 0.41
N ARG A 180 -10.37 -10.49 -0.48
CA ARG A 180 -8.98 -10.15 -0.81
C ARG A 180 -8.41 -9.15 0.18
N SER A 181 -7.09 -9.23 0.43
CA SER A 181 -6.37 -8.26 1.26
C SER A 181 -6.95 -8.17 2.67
N ARG A 182 -7.25 -9.34 3.27
CA ARG A 182 -7.85 -9.52 4.60
C ARG A 182 -7.04 -8.82 5.67
N SER A 183 -5.71 -8.85 5.56
CA SER A 183 -4.79 -8.20 6.48
C SER A 183 -5.05 -6.69 6.67
N TYR A 184 -5.51 -5.98 5.62
CA TYR A 184 -5.85 -4.56 5.70
C TYR A 184 -7.21 -4.31 6.38
N VAL A 185 -8.10 -5.29 6.34
CA VAL A 185 -9.37 -5.27 7.09
C VAL A 185 -9.07 -5.49 8.56
N GLU A 186 -8.26 -6.51 8.89
CA GLU A 186 -7.82 -6.80 10.25
C GLU A 186 -7.06 -5.62 10.87
N MET A 187 -6.18 -4.95 10.11
CA MET A 187 -5.54 -3.69 10.52
C MET A 187 -6.58 -2.62 10.90
N THR A 188 -7.63 -2.48 10.10
CA THR A 188 -8.71 -1.52 10.37
C THR A 188 -9.43 -1.87 11.67
N LEU A 189 -9.82 -3.14 11.85
CA LEU A 189 -10.53 -3.61 13.04
C LEU A 189 -9.68 -3.45 14.31
N ARG A 190 -8.39 -3.78 14.27
CA ARG A 190 -7.47 -3.58 15.41
C ARG A 190 -7.33 -2.11 15.79
N LEU A 191 -7.26 -1.22 14.80
CA LEU A 191 -7.19 0.21 15.06
C LEU A 191 -8.51 0.74 15.65
N MET A 192 -9.65 0.26 15.15
CA MET A 192 -10.96 0.59 15.71
C MET A 192 -11.10 0.12 17.17
N GLU A 193 -10.69 -1.12 17.46
CA GLU A 193 -10.66 -1.68 18.80
C GLU A 193 -9.72 -0.90 19.73
N TYR A 194 -8.55 -0.51 19.23
CA TYR A 194 -7.63 0.36 19.96
C TYR A 194 -8.29 1.69 20.34
N PHE A 195 -9.18 2.23 19.52
CA PHE A 195 -9.96 3.43 19.85
C PHE A 195 -11.34 3.11 20.46
N GLY A 196 -11.49 1.94 21.07
CA GLY A 196 -12.64 1.60 21.93
C GLY A 196 -13.87 1.06 21.20
N VAL A 197 -13.82 0.90 19.87
CA VAL A 197 -14.95 0.36 19.09
C VAL A 197 -14.88 -1.16 19.05
N LYS A 198 -15.92 -1.81 19.57
CA LYS A 198 -16.07 -3.26 19.48
C LYS A 198 -16.66 -3.66 18.14
N THR A 199 -16.14 -4.75 17.58
CA THR A 199 -16.59 -5.30 16.30
C THR A 199 -16.83 -6.81 16.43
N GLU A 200 -17.78 -7.34 15.67
CA GLU A 200 -18.01 -8.78 15.56
C GLU A 200 -17.78 -9.23 14.13
N TRP A 201 -16.92 -10.23 13.92
CA TRP A 201 -16.71 -10.87 12.63
C TRP A 201 -17.05 -12.36 12.71
N LYS A 202 -18.13 -12.76 12.03
CA LYS A 202 -18.64 -14.14 12.01
C LYS A 202 -18.90 -14.58 10.58
N GLY A 203 -18.13 -15.57 10.11
CA GLY A 203 -18.17 -16.00 8.71
C GLY A 203 -17.92 -14.81 7.77
N ASP A 204 -18.86 -14.58 6.87
CA ASP A 204 -18.79 -13.52 5.86
C ASP A 204 -19.46 -12.22 6.30
N VAL A 205 -19.81 -12.09 7.58
CA VAL A 205 -20.49 -10.91 8.12
C VAL A 205 -19.60 -10.20 9.15
N ILE A 206 -19.43 -8.88 8.97
CA ILE A 206 -18.85 -7.99 9.98
C ILE A 206 -19.93 -7.04 10.48
N LYS A 207 -20.14 -7.02 11.79
CA LYS A 207 -21.11 -6.16 12.46
C LYS A 207 -20.42 -5.17 13.38
N VAL A 208 -20.81 -3.90 13.29
CA VAL A 208 -20.35 -2.82 14.15
C VAL A 208 -21.56 -2.03 14.64
N GLU A 209 -21.79 -2.02 15.94
CA GLU A 209 -22.88 -1.27 16.58
C GLU A 209 -22.54 0.24 16.69
N PRO A 210 -23.55 1.14 16.80
CA PRO A 210 -23.33 2.56 17.07
C PRO A 210 -22.49 2.76 18.35
N GLN A 211 -21.34 3.42 18.22
CA GLN A 211 -20.35 3.59 19.28
C GLN A 211 -19.55 4.89 19.06
N GLU A 212 -18.95 5.43 20.12
CA GLU A 212 -18.02 6.56 20.02
C GLU A 212 -16.57 6.06 19.97
N TYR A 213 -15.75 6.68 19.12
CA TYR A 213 -14.31 6.51 19.19
C TYR A 213 -13.74 7.25 20.41
N ALA A 214 -12.87 6.58 21.17
CA ALA A 214 -12.13 7.15 22.29
C ALA A 214 -10.66 7.36 21.91
N LEU A 215 -10.33 8.59 21.50
CA LEU A 215 -8.98 8.97 21.09
C LEU A 215 -8.01 8.91 22.28
N ARG A 216 -6.83 8.35 22.02
CA ARG A 216 -5.72 8.19 22.97
C ARG A 216 -4.41 8.21 22.20
N ASP A 217 -3.28 8.33 22.89
CA ASP A 217 -1.98 8.37 22.24
C ASP A 217 -1.76 7.15 21.33
N TYR A 218 -1.15 7.37 20.17
CA TYR A 218 -0.80 6.30 19.24
C TYR A 218 0.45 6.67 18.45
N THR A 219 1.40 5.74 18.38
CA THR A 219 2.60 5.89 17.55
C THR A 219 2.45 5.00 16.32
N VAL A 220 2.45 5.60 15.13
CA VAL A 220 2.37 4.82 13.90
C VAL A 220 3.68 4.08 13.67
N GLU A 221 3.58 2.77 13.48
CA GLU A 221 4.73 1.90 13.18
C GLU A 221 5.33 2.19 11.79
N PRO A 222 6.62 1.88 11.57
CA PRO A 222 7.25 2.01 10.25
C PRO A 222 6.60 1.10 9.20
N ASP A 223 6.69 1.49 7.93
CA ASP A 223 5.99 0.84 6.83
C ASP A 223 6.64 -0.50 6.45
N TRP A 224 5.92 -1.60 6.65
CA TRP A 224 6.41 -2.94 6.32
C TRP A 224 6.51 -3.18 4.80
N SER A 225 5.67 -2.54 3.97
CA SER A 225 5.83 -2.65 2.53
C SER A 225 7.16 -2.02 2.07
N ALA A 226 7.54 -0.88 2.67
CA ALA A 226 8.81 -0.21 2.42
C ALA A 226 10.01 -1.04 2.89
N ALA A 227 9.86 -1.79 3.98
CA ALA A 227 10.89 -2.71 4.45
C ALA A 227 11.28 -3.73 3.38
N GLY A 228 10.32 -4.17 2.54
CA GLY A 228 10.56 -5.15 1.46
C GLY A 228 11.72 -4.78 0.54
N TYR A 229 11.95 -3.50 0.26
CA TYR A 229 13.06 -3.07 -0.60
C TYR A 229 14.42 -3.29 0.07
N TRP A 230 14.50 -3.13 1.39
CA TRP A 230 15.70 -3.41 2.19
C TRP A 230 15.96 -4.90 2.36
N TYR A 231 14.89 -5.68 2.47
CA TYR A 231 14.96 -7.14 2.38
C TYR A 231 15.53 -7.58 1.01
N SER A 232 15.12 -6.97 -0.10
CA SER A 232 15.73 -7.22 -1.42
C SER A 232 17.21 -6.83 -1.48
N ILE A 233 17.60 -5.69 -0.89
CA ILE A 233 19.00 -5.28 -0.80
C ILE A 233 19.81 -6.32 -0.01
N ALA A 234 19.32 -6.76 1.14
CA ALA A 234 19.97 -7.80 1.95
C ALA A 234 20.11 -9.12 1.16
N ALA A 235 19.05 -9.55 0.47
CA ALA A 235 19.06 -10.78 -0.33
C ALA A 235 20.04 -10.74 -1.51
N LEU A 236 20.27 -9.57 -2.11
CA LEU A 236 21.14 -9.38 -3.29
C LEU A 236 22.60 -9.07 -2.94
N ALA A 237 22.85 -8.38 -1.83
CA ALA A 237 24.18 -8.02 -1.37
C ALA A 237 25.05 -9.26 -1.09
N PRO A 238 26.39 -9.18 -1.23
CA PRO A 238 27.28 -10.26 -0.80
C PRO A 238 27.18 -10.51 0.72
N PHE A 239 27.23 -9.42 1.50
CA PHE A 239 27.03 -9.44 2.95
C PHE A 239 26.09 -8.29 3.34
N ALA A 240 25.24 -8.51 4.34
CA ALA A 240 24.28 -7.52 4.81
C ALA A 240 24.13 -7.56 6.33
N HIS A 241 24.15 -6.39 6.94
CA HIS A 241 23.78 -6.14 8.32
C HIS A 241 22.99 -4.83 8.36
N ILE A 242 21.68 -4.93 8.10
CA ILE A 242 20.81 -3.78 7.91
C ILE A 242 19.85 -3.69 9.09
N THR A 243 19.89 -2.61 9.86
CA THR A 243 18.92 -2.36 10.93
C THR A 243 17.78 -1.51 10.40
N LEU A 244 16.55 -2.03 10.49
CA LEU A 244 15.32 -1.30 10.20
C LEU A 244 14.69 -0.87 11.53
N ASN A 245 14.94 0.39 11.89
CA ASN A 245 14.58 0.94 13.18
C ASN A 245 13.06 0.96 13.38
N GLY A 246 12.61 0.60 14.59
CA GLY A 246 11.20 0.64 14.99
C GLY A 246 10.32 -0.48 14.42
N LEU A 247 10.81 -1.33 13.50
CA LEU A 247 10.05 -2.52 13.09
C LEU A 247 10.04 -3.54 14.21
N THR A 248 8.86 -4.04 14.55
CA THR A 248 8.67 -5.04 15.62
C THR A 248 7.93 -6.26 15.10
N ASP A 249 8.10 -7.38 15.80
CA ASP A 249 7.43 -8.63 15.46
C ASP A 249 5.91 -8.56 15.66
N ASN A 250 5.48 -7.75 16.62
CA ASN A 250 4.07 -7.52 16.94
C ASN A 250 3.50 -6.36 16.12
N SER A 251 3.37 -6.56 14.81
CA SER A 251 2.86 -5.55 13.88
C SER A 251 1.41 -5.80 13.47
N TRP A 252 0.69 -4.72 13.14
CA TRP A 252 -0.67 -4.81 12.59
C TRP A 252 -0.68 -4.75 11.06
N GLN A 253 0.46 -4.49 10.43
CA GLN A 253 0.62 -4.58 9.00
C GLN A 253 0.80 -6.03 8.56
N GLY A 254 -0.07 -6.50 7.67
CA GLY A 254 0.05 -7.83 7.07
C GLY A 254 1.42 -8.05 6.42
N ASP A 255 2.02 -6.99 5.86
CA ASP A 255 3.31 -7.06 5.15
C ASP A 255 4.48 -7.43 6.06
N ARG A 256 4.29 -7.49 7.38
CA ARG A 256 5.19 -8.20 8.32
C ARG A 256 5.57 -9.58 7.75
N ARG A 257 4.64 -10.26 7.07
CA ARG A 257 4.83 -11.57 6.42
C ARG A 257 6.11 -11.70 5.58
N LEU A 258 6.72 -10.58 5.17
CA LEU A 258 8.10 -10.49 4.69
C LEU A 258 9.12 -11.32 5.48
N VAL A 259 9.04 -11.34 6.81
CA VAL A 259 10.01 -12.05 7.67
C VAL A 259 10.11 -13.52 7.28
N GLU A 260 8.96 -14.19 7.10
CA GLU A 260 8.96 -15.59 6.71
C GLU A 260 9.18 -15.78 5.22
N LEU A 261 8.60 -14.92 4.38
CA LEU A 261 8.70 -15.05 2.92
C LEU A 261 10.13 -14.80 2.39
N MET A 262 10.93 -13.99 3.08
CA MET A 262 12.29 -13.66 2.67
C MET A 262 13.34 -14.66 3.17
N ARG A 263 12.97 -15.58 4.06
CA ARG A 263 13.85 -16.66 4.52
C ARG A 263 14.36 -17.56 3.38
N PRO A 264 13.49 -18.16 2.53
CA PRO A 264 13.93 -18.91 1.34
C PRO A 264 14.64 -18.05 0.26
N MET A 265 14.69 -16.73 0.46
CA MET A 265 15.46 -15.78 -0.37
C MET A 265 16.82 -15.43 0.22
N GLY A 266 17.22 -16.08 1.33
CA GLY A 266 18.53 -15.92 1.97
C GLY A 266 18.63 -14.71 2.88
N VAL A 267 17.52 -14.33 3.54
CA VAL A 267 17.50 -13.25 4.53
C VAL A 267 16.93 -13.77 5.84
N TYR A 268 17.68 -13.58 6.93
CA TYR A 268 17.23 -13.87 8.28
C TYR A 268 17.04 -12.57 9.07
N THR A 269 15.93 -12.49 9.81
CA THR A 269 15.56 -11.33 10.60
C THR A 269 15.67 -11.62 12.07
N THR A 270 16.42 -10.79 12.79
CA THR A 270 16.49 -10.79 14.25
C THR A 270 15.82 -9.54 14.79
N PHE A 271 14.82 -9.68 15.65
CA PHE A 271 14.21 -8.53 16.33
C PHE A 271 15.02 -8.15 17.56
N THR A 272 15.27 -6.85 17.70
CA THR A 272 16.01 -6.23 18.80
C THR A 272 15.17 -5.07 19.38
N PRO A 273 15.52 -4.51 20.54
CA PRO A 273 14.85 -3.32 21.06
C PRO A 273 14.88 -2.11 20.10
N GLN A 274 15.88 -2.03 19.23
CA GLN A 274 16.02 -0.95 18.24
C GLN A 274 15.11 -1.16 17.03
N GLY A 275 14.85 -2.41 16.65
CA GLY A 275 14.10 -2.77 15.45
C GLY A 275 14.51 -4.12 14.87
N ALA A 276 14.21 -4.33 13.59
CA ALA A 276 14.53 -5.56 12.87
C ALA A 276 15.93 -5.49 12.24
N VAL A 277 16.82 -6.43 12.59
CA VAL A 277 18.15 -6.57 11.98
C VAL A 277 18.10 -7.66 10.91
N LEU A 278 18.43 -7.28 9.68
CA LEU A 278 18.48 -8.18 8.53
C LEU A 278 19.91 -8.67 8.32
N THR A 279 20.06 -9.98 8.23
CA THR A 279 21.34 -10.63 7.91
C THR A 279 21.18 -11.58 6.73
N LYS A 280 22.26 -11.76 5.98
CA LYS A 280 22.28 -12.70 4.87
C LYS A 280 22.47 -14.13 5.38
N THR A 281 21.76 -15.07 4.78
CA THR A 281 21.97 -16.51 4.94
C THR A 281 22.16 -17.20 3.59
N ASP A 282 22.66 -18.42 3.64
CA ASP A 282 22.81 -19.29 2.45
C ASP A 282 21.54 -20.10 2.14
N GLU A 283 20.46 -19.90 2.90
CA GLU A 283 19.17 -20.54 2.63
C GLU A 283 18.61 -20.04 1.30
N LEU A 284 18.38 -20.96 0.36
CA LEU A 284 17.74 -20.68 -0.93
C LEU A 284 16.75 -21.81 -1.23
N GLY A 285 15.55 -21.45 -1.65
CA GLY A 285 14.50 -22.40 -1.99
C GLY A 285 13.64 -21.94 -3.15
N GLU A 286 12.84 -22.87 -3.67
CA GLU A 286 11.71 -22.56 -4.55
C GLU A 286 10.70 -21.70 -3.79
N LEU A 287 10.04 -20.79 -4.51
CA LEU A 287 9.07 -19.88 -3.94
C LEU A 287 7.69 -20.13 -4.50
N GLU A 288 6.78 -20.50 -3.61
CA GLU A 288 5.35 -20.47 -3.85
C GLU A 288 4.75 -19.42 -2.91
N ILE A 289 4.21 -18.33 -3.46
CA ILE A 289 3.72 -17.20 -2.65
C ILE A 289 2.33 -16.76 -3.12
N ASP A 290 1.37 -16.84 -2.21
CA ASP A 290 0.09 -16.16 -2.36
C ASP A 290 0.19 -14.73 -1.85
N PHE A 291 -0.01 -13.76 -2.75
CA PHE A 291 0.03 -12.33 -2.44
C PHE A 291 -1.36 -11.75 -2.15
N ILE A 292 -2.41 -12.56 -2.04
CA ILE A 292 -3.78 -12.06 -1.86
C ILE A 292 -3.93 -11.13 -0.65
N ASP A 293 -3.22 -11.45 0.44
CA ASP A 293 -3.16 -10.68 1.68
C ASP A 293 -2.02 -9.67 1.77
N ASN A 294 -1.07 -9.73 0.83
CA ASN A 294 0.11 -8.87 0.78
C ASN A 294 0.42 -8.39 -0.66
N PRO A 295 -0.56 -7.85 -1.41
CA PRO A 295 -0.39 -7.57 -2.84
C PRO A 295 0.70 -6.53 -3.09
N ASP A 296 0.94 -5.67 -2.12
CA ASP A 296 1.91 -4.59 -2.18
C ASP A 296 3.37 -5.07 -2.08
N LEU A 297 3.60 -6.34 -1.73
CA LEU A 297 4.92 -7.01 -1.76
C LEU A 297 5.26 -7.64 -3.11
N ALA A 298 4.27 -7.91 -3.97
CA ALA A 298 4.43 -8.74 -5.16
C ALA A 298 5.55 -8.26 -6.10
N GLN A 299 5.60 -6.96 -6.42
CA GLN A 299 6.62 -6.40 -7.30
C GLN A 299 8.04 -6.60 -6.76
N THR A 300 8.22 -6.47 -5.45
CA THR A 300 9.50 -6.69 -4.77
C THR A 300 9.95 -8.15 -4.94
N PHE A 301 9.07 -9.11 -4.69
CA PHE A 301 9.39 -10.55 -4.79
C PHE A 301 9.62 -11.00 -6.22
N VAL A 302 8.77 -10.60 -7.16
CA VAL A 302 8.91 -10.97 -8.58
C VAL A 302 10.25 -10.46 -9.14
N VAL A 303 10.60 -9.20 -8.85
CA VAL A 303 11.87 -8.61 -9.32
C VAL A 303 13.06 -9.27 -8.63
N LEU A 304 12.97 -9.54 -7.32
CA LEU A 304 14.03 -10.21 -6.58
C LEU A 304 14.26 -11.65 -7.08
N ALA A 305 13.20 -12.41 -7.35
CA ALA A 305 13.28 -13.77 -7.86
C ALA A 305 13.97 -13.79 -9.22
N ALA A 306 13.61 -12.87 -10.12
CA ALA A 306 14.27 -12.71 -11.42
C ALA A 306 15.77 -12.41 -11.28
N ALA A 307 16.12 -11.52 -10.35
CA ALA A 307 17.50 -11.12 -10.07
C ALA A 307 18.36 -12.26 -9.50
N LYS A 308 17.75 -13.15 -8.70
CA LYS A 308 18.41 -14.32 -8.11
C LYS A 308 18.35 -15.55 -9.01
N GLY A 309 17.52 -15.54 -10.04
CA GLY A 309 17.24 -16.71 -10.88
C GLY A 309 16.53 -17.83 -10.13
N ILE A 310 15.66 -17.45 -9.20
CA ILE A 310 14.80 -18.37 -8.44
C ILE A 310 13.48 -18.50 -9.17
N GLU A 311 12.99 -19.73 -9.30
CA GLU A 311 11.63 -19.98 -9.80
C GLU A 311 10.61 -19.50 -8.76
N LEU A 312 9.62 -18.73 -9.23
CA LEU A 312 8.55 -18.17 -8.41
C LEU A 312 7.21 -18.55 -9.03
N GLU A 313 6.39 -19.23 -8.24
CA GLU A 313 4.96 -19.43 -8.48
C GLU A 313 4.20 -18.47 -7.55
N ALA A 314 3.34 -17.65 -8.14
CA ALA A 314 2.69 -16.54 -7.47
C ALA A 314 1.18 -16.58 -7.69
N TYR A 315 0.42 -16.29 -6.63
CA TYR A 315 -1.04 -16.23 -6.66
C TYR A 315 -1.55 -14.89 -6.12
N GLY A 316 -2.84 -14.62 -6.30
CA GLY A 316 -3.49 -13.43 -5.71
C GLY A 316 -3.12 -12.10 -6.38
N LEU A 317 -2.54 -12.13 -7.59
CA LEU A 317 -2.03 -10.95 -8.28
C LEU A 317 -3.09 -10.15 -9.06
N GLU A 318 -4.34 -10.59 -9.12
CA GLU A 318 -5.43 -9.99 -9.91
C GLU A 318 -5.63 -8.51 -9.57
N SER A 319 -5.54 -8.18 -8.28
CA SER A 319 -5.76 -6.81 -7.79
C SER A 319 -4.75 -5.80 -8.32
N LEU A 320 -3.60 -6.27 -8.83
CA LEU A 320 -2.49 -5.43 -9.28
C LEU A 320 -2.76 -4.68 -10.60
N ARG A 321 -3.73 -5.14 -11.40
CA ARG A 321 -4.08 -4.52 -12.69
C ARG A 321 -4.77 -3.16 -12.57
N VAL A 322 -5.46 -2.95 -11.46
CA VAL A 322 -6.30 -1.76 -11.21
C VAL A 322 -5.69 -0.81 -10.16
N LYS A 323 -4.38 -0.94 -9.90
CA LYS A 323 -3.60 -0.09 -9.00
C LYS A 323 -3.16 1.19 -9.73
N GLU A 324 -2.10 1.82 -9.23
CA GLU A 324 -1.48 3.02 -9.81
C GLU A 324 -1.26 2.88 -11.33
N THR A 325 -0.77 1.72 -11.75
CA THR A 325 -0.68 1.27 -13.14
C THR A 325 -1.23 -0.16 -13.24
N ASP A 326 -1.29 -0.75 -14.44
CA ASP A 326 -1.35 -2.19 -14.59
C ASP A 326 0.03 -2.77 -14.23
N ARG A 327 0.20 -3.13 -12.95
CA ARG A 327 1.50 -3.58 -12.43
C ARG A 327 1.94 -4.92 -13.01
N ILE A 328 1.01 -5.77 -13.45
CA ILE A 328 1.35 -7.04 -14.11
C ILE A 328 2.01 -6.75 -15.44
N ARG A 329 1.36 -5.91 -16.26
CA ARG A 329 1.92 -5.50 -17.56
C ARG A 329 3.23 -4.74 -17.40
N ALA A 330 3.33 -3.87 -16.40
CA ALA A 330 4.55 -3.13 -16.11
C ALA A 330 5.70 -4.10 -15.73
N LEU A 331 5.46 -5.05 -14.83
CA LEU A 331 6.44 -6.09 -14.50
C LEU A 331 6.86 -6.90 -15.73
N GLN A 332 5.89 -7.37 -16.53
CA GLN A 332 6.16 -8.11 -17.76
C GLN A 332 7.08 -7.35 -18.73
N ASN A 333 6.80 -6.06 -18.97
CA ASN A 333 7.63 -5.22 -19.84
C ASN A 333 9.06 -5.07 -19.29
N GLU A 334 9.20 -4.72 -18.02
CA GLU A 334 10.51 -4.41 -17.44
C GLU A 334 11.37 -5.66 -17.23
N LEU A 335 10.77 -6.80 -16.87
CA LEU A 335 11.46 -8.08 -16.66
C LEU A 335 12.05 -8.66 -17.95
N MET A 336 11.47 -8.35 -19.12
CA MET A 336 12.02 -8.79 -20.41
C MET A 336 13.46 -8.31 -20.62
N SER A 337 13.80 -7.11 -20.12
CA SER A 337 15.17 -6.58 -20.18
C SER A 337 16.17 -7.40 -19.34
N LEU A 338 15.67 -8.18 -18.39
CA LEU A 338 16.42 -9.11 -17.54
C LEU A 338 16.41 -10.54 -18.09
N GLY A 339 15.67 -10.79 -19.17
CA GLY A 339 15.48 -12.11 -19.77
C GLY A 339 14.44 -12.99 -19.06
N TYR A 340 13.54 -12.38 -18.30
CA TYR A 340 12.44 -13.07 -17.61
C TYR A 340 11.08 -12.58 -18.10
N TRP A 341 10.08 -13.43 -17.92
CA TRP A 341 8.68 -13.15 -18.19
C TRP A 341 7.84 -13.62 -17.01
N LEU A 342 6.91 -12.78 -16.55
CA LEU A 342 5.90 -13.18 -15.58
C LEU A 342 4.72 -13.75 -16.35
N ASP A 343 4.71 -15.07 -16.53
CA ASP A 343 3.71 -15.77 -17.31
C ASP A 343 2.42 -15.92 -16.52
N GLU A 344 1.31 -15.50 -17.11
CA GLU A 344 -0.02 -15.67 -16.52
C GLU A 344 -0.59 -17.00 -16.99
N LYS A 345 -0.73 -17.95 -16.07
CA LYS A 345 -1.34 -19.24 -16.33
C LYS A 345 -2.86 -19.15 -16.24
N HIS A 346 -3.53 -20.18 -16.71
CA HIS A 346 -4.97 -20.33 -16.50
C HIS A 346 -5.25 -20.46 -14.98
N ASN A 347 -6.35 -19.87 -14.50
CA ASN A 347 -6.84 -19.94 -13.11
C ASN A 347 -6.23 -19.01 -12.06
N GLY A 348 -5.57 -17.91 -12.44
CA GLY A 348 -5.07 -16.93 -11.46
C GLY A 348 -3.77 -17.35 -10.77
N GLU A 349 -2.94 -18.09 -11.51
CA GLU A 349 -1.57 -18.45 -11.15
C GLU A 349 -0.62 -17.70 -12.09
N TRP A 350 0.50 -17.22 -11.55
CA TRP A 350 1.58 -16.63 -12.32
C TRP A 350 2.88 -17.36 -12.07
N LYS A 351 3.64 -17.62 -13.13
CA LYS A 351 4.96 -18.24 -13.02
C LYS A 351 6.02 -17.33 -13.61
N LEU A 352 7.05 -17.03 -12.82
CA LEU A 352 8.22 -16.33 -13.33
C LEU A 352 9.11 -17.30 -14.11
N VAL A 353 9.23 -17.08 -15.42
CA VAL A 353 9.99 -17.95 -16.32
C VAL A 353 11.16 -17.21 -16.95
N LYS A 354 12.30 -17.90 -17.09
CA LYS A 354 13.44 -17.39 -17.83
C LYS A 354 13.23 -17.64 -19.33
N VAL A 355 13.13 -16.58 -20.12
CA VAL A 355 12.80 -16.65 -21.55
C VAL A 355 13.98 -16.32 -22.46
N SER A 356 14.99 -15.62 -21.96
CA SER A 356 16.18 -15.30 -22.73
C SER A 356 17.40 -15.05 -21.84
N LYS A 357 18.58 -14.94 -22.47
CA LYS A 357 19.77 -14.41 -21.78
C LYS A 357 19.71 -12.89 -21.84
N ARG A 358 19.93 -12.22 -20.70
CA ARG A 358 20.11 -10.76 -20.66
C ARG A 358 21.28 -10.35 -21.56
N ASN A 359 21.11 -9.24 -22.28
CA ASN A 359 22.21 -8.57 -22.97
C ASN A 359 23.11 -7.86 -21.94
N ALA A 360 24.29 -8.41 -21.67
CA ALA A 360 25.22 -7.88 -20.68
C ALA A 360 25.84 -6.51 -21.05
N GLY A 361 25.82 -6.14 -22.35
CA GLY A 361 26.43 -4.91 -22.85
C GLY A 361 25.58 -3.64 -22.68
N THR A 362 24.30 -3.78 -22.33
CA THR A 362 23.37 -2.65 -22.18
C THR A 362 23.02 -2.39 -20.73
N MET A 363 23.13 -1.12 -20.31
CA MET A 363 22.64 -0.67 -19.02
C MET A 363 21.11 -0.82 -19.00
N PRO A 364 20.53 -1.55 -18.02
CA PRO A 364 19.08 -1.67 -17.89
C PRO A 364 18.49 -0.30 -17.56
N VAL A 365 17.40 0.03 -18.24
CA VAL A 365 16.59 1.22 -17.99
C VAL A 365 15.21 0.73 -17.63
N PHE A 366 14.67 1.20 -16.50
CA PHE A 366 13.36 0.81 -16.02
C PHE A 366 12.40 1.98 -15.98
N ASP A 367 11.25 1.81 -16.63
CA ASP A 367 10.14 2.74 -16.54
C ASP A 367 9.31 2.46 -15.28
N THR A 368 8.87 3.53 -14.62
CA THR A 368 8.11 3.42 -13.37
C THR A 368 6.61 3.42 -13.57
N TYR A 369 6.14 3.86 -14.74
CA TYR A 369 4.71 3.98 -15.06
C TYR A 369 3.94 4.83 -14.02
N LYS A 370 4.62 5.83 -13.44
CA LYS A 370 4.12 6.66 -12.32
C LYS A 370 3.81 5.86 -11.04
N ASP A 371 4.40 4.67 -10.88
CA ASP A 371 4.22 3.80 -9.72
C ASP A 371 5.52 3.73 -8.89
N HIS A 372 5.42 4.18 -7.64
CA HIS A 372 6.52 4.16 -6.68
C HIS A 372 7.07 2.77 -6.42
N ARG A 373 6.23 1.72 -6.45
CA ARG A 373 6.66 0.35 -6.17
C ARG A 373 7.52 -0.20 -7.29
N MET A 374 7.29 0.21 -8.54
CA MET A 374 8.15 -0.13 -9.67
C MET A 374 9.55 0.47 -9.47
N ALA A 375 9.63 1.77 -9.17
CA ALA A 375 10.92 2.43 -8.94
C ALA A 375 11.75 1.74 -7.84
N MET A 376 11.12 1.46 -6.70
CA MET A 376 11.79 0.90 -5.54
C MET A 376 12.08 -0.60 -5.64
N ALA A 377 11.27 -1.38 -6.37
CA ALA A 377 11.53 -2.80 -6.59
C ALA A 377 12.73 -3.04 -7.53
N PHE A 378 12.93 -2.18 -8.54
CA PHE A 378 14.00 -2.32 -9.53
C PHE A 378 15.33 -1.66 -9.10
N ALA A 379 15.33 -0.65 -8.22
CA ALA A 379 16.56 0.00 -7.77
C ALA A 379 17.60 -0.96 -7.12
N PRO A 380 17.23 -1.92 -6.26
CA PRO A 380 18.16 -2.89 -5.67
C PRO A 380 18.94 -3.73 -6.68
N LEU A 381 18.44 -3.86 -7.92
CA LEU A 381 19.12 -4.63 -8.98
C LEU A 381 20.51 -4.10 -9.33
N ALA A 382 20.82 -2.84 -9.01
CA ALA A 382 22.17 -2.31 -9.16
C ALA A 382 23.23 -3.23 -8.50
N LEU A 383 22.92 -3.85 -7.35
CA LEU A 383 23.82 -4.78 -6.67
C LEU A 383 24.25 -5.99 -7.53
N LYS A 384 23.38 -6.46 -8.42
CA LYS A 384 23.68 -7.56 -9.35
C LYS A 384 24.15 -7.10 -10.71
N LEU A 385 23.60 -5.99 -11.21
CA LEU A 385 23.82 -5.53 -12.58
C LEU A 385 24.93 -4.47 -12.69
N GLY A 386 25.51 -4.04 -11.56
CA GLY A 386 26.52 -2.99 -11.48
C GLY A 386 25.91 -1.59 -11.43
N LYS A 387 24.98 -1.30 -12.34
CA LYS A 387 24.19 -0.07 -12.35
C LYS A 387 22.89 -0.26 -13.10
N VAL A 388 21.88 0.53 -12.74
CA VAL A 388 20.58 0.58 -13.42
C VAL A 388 20.12 2.03 -13.55
N LYS A 389 19.29 2.33 -14.54
CA LYS A 389 18.63 3.63 -14.68
C LYS A 389 17.15 3.49 -14.34
N ILE A 390 16.64 4.37 -13.48
CA ILE A 390 15.22 4.44 -13.13
C ILE A 390 14.66 5.77 -13.65
N ASN A 391 13.62 5.72 -14.49
CA ASN A 391 12.94 6.91 -15.00
C ASN A 391 11.91 7.43 -13.99
N ASP A 392 11.66 8.74 -13.98
CA ASP A 392 10.72 9.41 -13.07
C ASP A 392 10.95 9.09 -11.56
N PRO A 393 12.16 9.26 -11.02
CA PRO A 393 12.49 8.85 -9.64
C PRO A 393 11.65 9.53 -8.56
N GLU A 394 11.00 10.65 -8.87
CA GLU A 394 10.17 11.39 -7.91
C GLU A 394 8.88 10.67 -7.51
N VAL A 395 8.48 9.61 -8.23
CA VAL A 395 7.30 8.80 -7.90
C VAL A 395 7.37 8.20 -6.49
N VAL A 396 8.57 7.96 -5.95
CA VAL A 396 8.75 7.36 -4.61
C VAL A 396 8.13 8.20 -3.48
N LYS A 397 7.96 9.51 -3.69
CA LYS A 397 7.30 10.44 -2.74
C LYS A 397 5.89 10.01 -2.33
N LYS A 398 5.25 9.17 -3.12
CA LYS A 398 3.93 8.62 -2.80
C LYS A 398 3.90 7.78 -1.52
N SER A 399 5.00 7.14 -1.14
CA SER A 399 5.05 6.30 0.08
C SER A 399 6.39 6.32 0.81
N TYR A 400 7.50 6.55 0.13
CA TYR A 400 8.84 6.60 0.71
C TYR A 400 9.64 7.79 0.16
N PRO A 401 9.34 9.03 0.61
CA PRO A 401 9.99 10.24 0.09
C PRO A 401 11.51 10.25 0.17
N HIS A 402 12.07 9.66 1.24
CA HIS A 402 13.51 9.61 1.51
C HIS A 402 14.22 8.39 0.92
N PHE A 403 13.56 7.59 0.06
CA PHE A 403 14.11 6.34 -0.45
C PHE A 403 15.51 6.49 -1.07
N TRP A 404 15.69 7.51 -1.91
CA TRP A 404 16.97 7.75 -2.58
C TRP A 404 18.07 8.21 -1.62
N GLU A 405 17.72 9.04 -0.64
CA GLU A 405 18.66 9.50 0.41
C GLU A 405 19.10 8.33 1.29
N ASP A 406 18.17 7.43 1.63
CA ASP A 406 18.47 6.24 2.41
C ASP A 406 19.33 5.23 1.62
N LEU A 407 19.09 5.07 0.31
CA LEU A 407 19.99 4.30 -0.55
C LEU A 407 21.42 4.87 -0.56
N GLN A 408 21.58 6.19 -0.56
CA GLN A 408 22.90 6.80 -0.45
C GLN A 408 23.57 6.51 0.91
N LYS A 409 22.81 6.46 2.01
CA LYS A 409 23.34 6.02 3.33
C LYS A 409 23.84 4.58 3.30
N ALA A 410 23.20 3.72 2.53
CA ALA A 410 23.66 2.36 2.26
C ALA A 410 24.86 2.28 1.28
N GLY A 411 25.32 3.44 0.81
CA GLY A 411 26.49 3.65 -0.05
C GLY A 411 26.26 3.43 -1.54
N PHE A 412 25.01 3.40 -2.01
CA PHE A 412 24.73 3.48 -3.44
C PHE A 412 25.11 4.87 -3.96
N LYS A 413 25.69 4.95 -5.16
CA LYS A 413 26.01 6.23 -5.80
C LYS A 413 24.90 6.59 -6.78
N LEU A 414 24.27 7.74 -6.57
CA LEU A 414 23.12 8.20 -7.36
C LEU A 414 23.51 9.38 -8.26
N GLU A 415 23.17 9.30 -9.53
CA GLU A 415 23.36 10.37 -10.51
C GLU A 415 22.00 10.79 -11.06
N PHE A 416 21.46 11.90 -10.58
CA PHE A 416 20.21 12.46 -11.07
C PHE A 416 20.46 13.27 -12.34
N THR A 417 19.64 13.01 -13.37
CA THR A 417 19.66 13.76 -14.62
C THR A 417 18.34 14.50 -14.76
N ASN A 418 18.42 15.82 -14.85
CA ASN A 418 17.33 16.65 -15.33
C ASN A 418 17.58 16.86 -16.84
N GLN A 419 16.70 16.32 -17.68
CA GLN A 419 16.60 16.78 -19.07
C GLN A 419 15.58 17.89 -19.13
#